data_AF-A0A511FFM3-F1
#
_entry.id   AF-A0A511FFM3-F1
#
_cell.length_a   1.000
_cell.length_b   1.000
_cell.length_c   1.000
_cell.angle_alpha   90.00
_cell.angle_beta   90.00
_cell.angle_gamma   90.00
#
_symmetry.space_group_name_H-M   'P 1'
#
loop_
_entity.id
_entity.type
_entity.pdbx_description
1 polymer ?
#
loop_
_entity_poly.entity_id
_entity_poly.type
_entity_poly.pdbx_seq_one_letter_code
_entity_poly.pdbx_strand_id
1 'polypeptide(L)'
;MSARAEAVLDLEPMVVDEVVPASDEPEDLTPEQLAVQALMAARHHTRTRGLRFTDPRDIAQSTMLTALEARAKNPDRVVTPAYVHQIASGHVAIALRGAMRVEDRKAKGIYDVKVRELEESLGRKTTGHERAAIARRIRDTWGDDQPDERKRATMKRHRPSERFVELSEMRVHSLDAPTGREGDGTLGDTISQSLRHAAVESEAIDPDSVAGAVLAQAEGQHYSVDSRGRASVVQSARKKAAAKDRLWEAFTEMSGVPEVEAGSMGPSTRRDAAAVMTAGGGVLAACRDWDNAEETPAVRALFAPFGRISPDEKDEVVELLRRHSAYADDLWESACRAAGRASAAA
;
A
#
# COMPACT_ATOMS: atom_id res chain seq x y z
N MET A 1 -3.98 -99.77 18.24
CA MET A 1 -4.53 -99.81 16.86
C MET A 1 -5.35 -98.55 16.62
N SER A 2 -4.78 -97.54 15.97
CA SER A 2 -5.43 -96.80 14.88
C SER A 2 -4.42 -95.81 14.32
N ALA A 3 -4.16 -95.97 13.02
CA ALA A 3 -3.24 -95.17 12.23
C ALA A 3 -3.82 -93.79 11.94
N ARG A 4 -2.96 -92.78 11.79
CA ARG A 4 -3.33 -91.58 11.04
C ARG A 4 -2.15 -91.14 10.17
N ALA A 5 -2.43 -91.18 8.87
CA ALA A 5 -1.51 -90.99 7.77
C ALA A 5 -0.98 -89.55 7.70
N GLU A 6 0.32 -89.45 7.43
CA GLU A 6 0.99 -88.22 6.97
C GLU A 6 0.58 -87.95 5.52
N ALA A 7 0.05 -86.74 5.28
CA ALA A 7 -0.05 -86.17 3.95
C ALA A 7 1.01 -85.07 3.85
N VAL A 8 2.11 -85.40 3.18
CA VAL A 8 3.16 -84.45 2.78
C VAL A 8 2.62 -83.68 1.58
N LEU A 9 2.34 -82.38 1.78
CA LEU A 9 2.09 -81.45 0.69
C LEU A 9 3.40 -80.74 0.36
N ASP A 10 3.94 -81.07 -0.82
CA ASP A 10 5.00 -80.32 -1.49
C ASP A 10 4.53 -78.89 -1.74
N LEU A 11 5.08 -77.94 -0.98
CA LEU A 11 4.99 -76.52 -1.28
C LEU A 11 6.28 -76.12 -1.99
N GLU A 12 6.16 -75.82 -3.29
CA GLU A 12 7.24 -75.22 -4.08
C GLU A 12 7.70 -73.90 -3.42
N PRO A 13 9.01 -73.62 -3.40
CA PRO A 13 9.51 -72.38 -2.81
C PRO A 13 9.08 -71.19 -3.66
N MET A 14 8.20 -70.36 -3.10
CA MET A 14 7.93 -69.01 -3.61
C MET A 14 9.25 -68.24 -3.70
N VAL A 15 9.66 -67.96 -4.92
CA VAL A 15 10.72 -67.00 -5.24
C VAL A 15 10.29 -65.66 -4.64
N VAL A 16 10.97 -65.25 -3.57
CA VAL A 16 10.76 -63.95 -2.94
C VAL A 16 11.42 -62.95 -3.88
N ASP A 17 10.61 -62.15 -4.57
CA ASP A 17 11.09 -61.05 -5.40
C ASP A 17 12.09 -60.20 -4.60
N GLU A 18 13.25 -59.99 -5.21
CA GLU A 18 14.38 -59.24 -4.69
C GLU A 18 13.90 -57.82 -4.35
N VAL A 19 13.81 -57.51 -3.04
CA VAL A 19 13.45 -56.18 -2.55
C VAL A 19 14.59 -55.23 -2.93
N VAL A 20 14.45 -54.57 -4.07
CA VAL A 20 15.35 -53.52 -4.53
C VAL A 20 15.37 -52.44 -3.44
N PRO A 21 16.52 -52.13 -2.81
CA PRO A 21 16.60 -51.09 -1.80
C PRO A 21 16.22 -49.75 -2.46
N ALA A 22 15.20 -49.09 -1.92
CA ALA A 22 14.85 -47.74 -2.32
C ALA A 22 16.10 -46.87 -2.16
N SER A 23 16.63 -46.37 -3.27
CA SER A 23 17.76 -45.43 -3.24
C SER A 23 17.31 -44.17 -2.50
N ASP A 24 17.87 -43.95 -1.30
CA ASP A 24 17.55 -42.87 -0.36
C ASP A 24 18.01 -41.47 -0.83
N GLU A 25 18.34 -41.32 -2.13
CA GLU A 25 18.78 -40.04 -2.66
C GLU A 25 17.57 -39.12 -2.81
N PRO A 26 17.66 -37.88 -2.29
CA PRO A 26 16.55 -36.94 -2.37
C PRO A 26 16.26 -36.60 -3.83
N GLU A 27 15.10 -37.03 -4.32
CA GLU A 27 14.66 -36.75 -5.68
C GLU A 27 14.41 -35.24 -5.86
N ASP A 28 14.96 -34.68 -6.94
CA ASP A 28 14.79 -33.28 -7.29
C ASP A 28 13.41 -33.04 -7.91
N LEU A 29 12.71 -31.99 -7.50
CA LEU A 29 11.34 -31.75 -7.97
C LEU A 29 11.32 -31.23 -9.42
N THR A 30 10.46 -31.80 -10.27
CA THR A 30 10.17 -31.19 -11.58
C THR A 30 9.50 -29.82 -11.41
N PRO A 31 9.49 -28.95 -12.43
CA PRO A 31 8.80 -27.65 -12.35
C PRO A 31 7.31 -27.76 -11.97
N GLU A 32 6.62 -28.79 -12.46
CA GLU A 32 5.21 -29.07 -12.14
C GLU A 32 5.06 -29.51 -10.68
N GLN A 33 5.91 -30.42 -10.23
CA GLN A 33 5.92 -30.88 -8.84
C GLN A 33 6.24 -29.73 -7.89
N LEU A 34 7.19 -28.85 -8.24
CA LEU A 34 7.51 -27.65 -7.48
C LEU A 34 6.29 -26.72 -7.33
N ALA A 35 5.52 -26.51 -8.40
CA ALA A 35 4.31 -25.67 -8.35
C ALA A 35 3.25 -26.27 -7.41
N VAL A 36 3.00 -27.58 -7.50
CA VAL A 36 2.07 -28.29 -6.62
C VAL A 36 2.52 -28.22 -5.17
N GLN A 37 3.79 -28.54 -4.89
CA GLN A 37 4.35 -28.53 -3.54
C GLN A 37 4.35 -27.12 -2.94
N ALA A 38 4.71 -26.09 -3.71
CA ALA A 38 4.68 -24.70 -3.25
C ALA A 38 3.26 -24.25 -2.86
N LEU A 39 2.24 -24.61 -3.66
CA LEU A 39 0.85 -24.30 -3.35
C LEU A 39 0.33 -25.06 -2.13
N MET A 40 0.68 -26.34 -1.99
CA MET A 40 0.33 -27.14 -0.81
C MET A 40 0.95 -26.58 0.47
N ALA A 41 2.25 -26.26 0.44
CA ALA A 41 2.97 -25.66 1.55
C ALA A 41 2.41 -24.28 1.92
N ALA A 42 2.13 -23.43 0.92
CA ALA A 42 1.51 -22.13 1.12
C ALA A 42 0.14 -22.25 1.79
N ARG A 43 -0.76 -23.10 1.27
CA ARG A 43 -2.09 -23.34 1.86
C ARG A 43 -2.01 -23.88 3.28
N HIS A 44 -1.08 -24.78 3.55
CA HIS A 44 -0.85 -25.32 4.89
C HIS A 44 -0.44 -24.19 5.85
N HIS A 45 0.56 -23.39 5.48
CA HIS A 45 1.09 -22.34 6.36
C HIS A 45 0.15 -21.15 6.53
N THR A 46 -0.58 -20.74 5.49
CA THR A 46 -1.59 -19.68 5.61
C THR A 46 -2.74 -20.11 6.54
N ARG A 47 -3.21 -21.35 6.42
CA ARG A 47 -4.25 -21.92 7.30
C ARG A 47 -3.77 -22.05 8.74
N THR A 48 -2.61 -22.68 8.95
CA THR A 48 -2.10 -22.94 10.31
C THR A 48 -1.72 -21.67 11.06
N ARG A 49 -1.23 -20.65 10.35
CA ARG A 49 -0.83 -19.36 10.96
C ARG A 49 -1.90 -18.28 10.89
N GLY A 50 -3.10 -18.60 10.41
CA GLY A 50 -4.25 -17.70 10.43
C GLY A 50 -4.12 -16.47 9.52
N LEU A 51 -3.39 -16.57 8.40
CA LEU A 51 -3.38 -15.53 7.37
C LEU A 51 -4.74 -15.53 6.65
N ARG A 52 -5.64 -14.65 7.08
CA ARG A 52 -6.98 -14.50 6.48
C ARG A 52 -7.00 -13.63 5.22
N PHE A 53 -5.94 -12.87 4.99
CA PHE A 53 -5.90 -11.77 4.02
C PHE A 53 -4.75 -11.92 3.00
N THR A 54 -4.22 -13.12 2.83
CA THR A 54 -3.15 -13.38 1.87
C THR A 54 -3.54 -14.57 1.03
N ASP A 55 -3.63 -14.39 -0.29
CA ASP A 55 -3.88 -15.51 -1.19
C ASP A 55 -2.70 -16.48 -1.10
N PRO A 56 -2.93 -17.77 -0.77
CA PRO A 56 -1.89 -18.78 -0.81
C PRO A 56 -1.14 -18.86 -2.15
N ARG A 57 -1.74 -18.42 -3.26
CA ARG A 57 -1.10 -18.37 -4.59
C ARG A 57 0.06 -17.38 -4.65
N ASP A 58 -0.05 -16.22 -3.99
CA ASP A 58 1.04 -15.22 -3.97
C ASP A 58 2.27 -15.76 -3.23
N ILE A 59 2.02 -16.46 -2.12
CA ILE A 59 3.05 -17.15 -1.34
C ILE A 59 3.66 -18.27 -2.17
N ALA A 60 2.85 -19.04 -2.90
CA ALA A 60 3.32 -20.13 -3.74
C ALA A 60 4.22 -19.60 -4.88
N GLN A 61 3.80 -18.53 -5.57
CA GLN A 61 4.60 -17.89 -6.62
C GLN A 61 5.94 -17.38 -6.10
N SER A 62 5.94 -16.68 -4.95
CA SER A 62 7.16 -16.21 -4.30
C SER A 62 8.09 -17.35 -3.90
N THR A 63 7.51 -18.47 -3.45
CA THR A 63 8.23 -19.69 -3.09
C THR A 63 8.89 -20.33 -4.31
N MET A 64 8.15 -20.47 -5.41
CA MET A 64 8.67 -21.01 -6.68
C MET A 64 9.82 -20.14 -7.20
N LEU A 65 9.63 -18.82 -7.24
CA LEU A 65 10.66 -17.88 -7.70
C LEU A 65 11.95 -18.04 -6.87
N THR A 66 11.84 -18.11 -5.55
CA THR A 66 13.01 -18.27 -4.66
C THR A 66 13.72 -19.61 -4.89
N ALA A 67 12.97 -20.69 -5.09
CA ALA A 67 13.54 -22.01 -5.37
C ALA A 67 14.26 -22.04 -6.74
N LEU A 68 13.66 -21.43 -7.77
CA LEU A 68 14.26 -21.31 -9.11
C LEU A 68 15.50 -20.43 -9.10
N GLU A 69 15.50 -19.30 -8.37
CA GLU A 69 16.69 -18.48 -8.18
C GLU A 69 17.82 -19.23 -7.47
N ALA A 70 17.49 -20.09 -6.51
CA ALA A 70 18.47 -20.91 -5.81
C ALA A 70 19.14 -21.93 -6.75
N ARG A 71 18.36 -22.54 -7.67
CA ARG A 71 18.88 -23.40 -8.75
C ARG A 71 19.74 -22.62 -9.74
N ALA A 72 19.28 -21.44 -10.17
CA ALA A 72 20.02 -20.61 -11.12
C ALA A 72 21.39 -20.19 -10.56
N LYS A 73 21.48 -19.94 -9.25
CA LYS A 73 22.74 -19.62 -8.56
C LYS A 73 23.62 -20.83 -8.29
N ASN A 74 23.02 -22.01 -8.11
CA ASN A 74 23.73 -23.24 -7.82
C ASN A 74 23.03 -24.41 -8.54
N PRO A 75 23.47 -24.77 -9.77
CA PRO A 75 22.79 -25.78 -10.60
C PRO A 75 22.68 -27.16 -9.95
N ASP A 76 23.61 -27.51 -9.05
CA ASP A 76 23.64 -28.80 -8.36
C ASP A 76 22.71 -28.83 -7.13
N ARG A 77 22.00 -27.73 -6.84
CA ARG A 77 21.08 -27.67 -5.69
C ARG A 77 19.79 -28.44 -5.97
N VAL A 78 19.66 -29.58 -5.30
CA VAL A 78 18.42 -30.36 -5.20
C VAL A 78 17.37 -29.58 -4.40
N VAL A 79 16.21 -29.34 -5.02
CA VAL A 79 15.02 -28.71 -4.45
C VAL A 79 14.05 -29.82 -4.05
N THR A 80 14.07 -30.15 -2.76
CA THR A 80 13.20 -31.17 -2.17
C THR A 80 11.89 -30.57 -1.64
N PRO A 81 10.85 -31.37 -1.37
CA PRO A 81 9.62 -30.89 -0.71
C PRO A 81 9.89 -30.17 0.63
N ALA A 82 10.83 -30.68 1.43
CA ALA A 82 11.21 -30.07 2.70
C ALA A 82 11.79 -28.65 2.51
N TYR A 83 12.61 -28.47 1.49
CA TYR A 83 13.16 -27.16 1.14
C TYR A 83 12.06 -26.17 0.70
N VAL A 84 11.11 -26.62 -0.11
CA VAL A 84 9.94 -25.82 -0.53
C VAL A 84 9.10 -25.39 0.68
N HIS A 85 8.85 -26.30 1.63
CA HIS A 85 8.16 -25.98 2.88
C HIS A 85 8.89 -24.93 3.71
N GLN A 86 10.22 -25.02 3.82
CA GLN A 86 11.03 -24.03 4.53
C GLN A 86 10.90 -22.63 3.91
N ILE A 87 10.99 -22.52 2.58
CA ILE A 87 10.82 -21.25 1.87
C ILE A 87 9.40 -20.69 2.06
N ALA A 88 8.37 -21.51 1.84
CA ALA A 88 6.98 -21.10 1.99
C ALA A 88 6.67 -20.60 3.41
N SER A 89 7.17 -21.29 4.43
CA SER A 89 7.10 -20.87 5.84
C SER A 89 7.76 -19.51 6.07
N GLY A 90 8.87 -19.22 5.39
CA GLY A 90 9.55 -17.92 5.40
C GLY A 90 8.71 -16.81 4.77
N HIS A 91 8.17 -17.04 3.58
CA HIS A 91 7.29 -16.07 2.89
C HIS A 91 6.01 -15.78 3.67
N VAL A 92 5.41 -16.80 4.29
CA VAL A 92 4.28 -16.61 5.21
C VAL A 92 4.68 -15.77 6.43
N ALA A 93 5.89 -15.97 6.97
CA ALA A 93 6.37 -15.14 8.08
C ALA A 93 6.59 -13.67 7.66
N ILE A 94 7.03 -13.44 6.43
CA ILE A 94 7.15 -12.09 5.84
C ILE A 94 5.76 -11.49 5.63
N ALA A 95 4.81 -12.23 5.04
CA ALA A 95 3.45 -11.76 4.84
C ALA A 95 2.75 -11.42 6.16
N LEU A 96 2.95 -12.22 7.21
CA LEU A 96 2.39 -11.97 8.54
C LEU A 96 2.95 -10.72 9.23
N ARG A 97 4.21 -10.36 8.96
CA ARG A 97 4.96 -9.36 9.73
C ARG A 97 5.41 -8.17 8.89
N GLY A 98 5.05 -8.13 7.62
CA GLY A 98 5.54 -7.17 6.63
C GLY A 98 7.02 -7.32 6.27
N ALA A 99 7.51 -6.41 5.43
CA ALA A 99 8.92 -6.28 5.04
C ALA A 99 9.78 -5.68 6.17
N MET A 100 9.58 -6.14 7.40
CA MET A 100 10.28 -5.63 8.57
C MET A 100 11.72 -6.16 8.60
N ARG A 101 12.66 -5.25 8.86
CA ARG A 101 14.09 -5.58 9.04
C ARG A 101 14.26 -6.62 10.15
N VAL A 102 15.33 -7.42 10.08
CA VAL A 102 15.60 -8.47 11.08
C VAL A 102 15.79 -7.87 12.47
N GLU A 103 16.41 -6.70 12.54
CA GLU A 103 16.65 -5.95 13.77
C GLU A 103 15.35 -5.40 14.37
N ASP A 104 14.49 -4.82 13.53
CA ASP A 104 13.15 -4.37 13.91
C ASP A 104 12.29 -5.52 14.46
N ARG A 105 12.42 -6.71 13.84
CA ARG A 105 11.72 -7.93 14.28
C ARG A 105 12.18 -8.38 15.67
N LYS A 106 13.49 -8.36 15.91
CA LYS A 106 14.05 -8.69 17.22
C LYS A 106 13.62 -7.65 18.26
N ALA A 107 13.64 -6.38 17.90
CA ALA A 107 13.22 -5.29 18.77
C ALA A 107 11.74 -5.39 19.15
N LYS A 108 10.88 -5.76 18.20
CA LYS A 108 9.45 -6.00 18.46
C LYS A 108 9.23 -7.13 19.46
N GLY A 109 9.98 -8.22 19.37
CA GLY A 109 9.90 -9.30 20.36
C GLY A 109 10.25 -8.84 21.79
N ILE A 110 11.31 -8.04 21.93
CA ILE A 110 11.71 -7.47 23.23
C ILE A 110 10.65 -6.46 23.73
N TYR A 111 10.10 -5.66 22.82
CA TYR A 111 9.05 -4.70 23.11
C TYR A 111 7.79 -5.37 23.66
N ASP A 112 7.33 -6.45 23.05
CA ASP A 112 6.12 -7.17 23.48
C ASP A 112 6.26 -7.76 24.88
N VAL A 113 7.44 -8.31 25.19
CA VAL A 113 7.75 -8.82 26.54
C VAL A 113 7.72 -7.68 27.56
N LYS A 114 8.40 -6.56 27.29
CA LYS A 114 8.46 -5.40 28.21
C LYS A 114 7.10 -4.72 28.41
N VAL A 115 6.29 -4.64 27.35
CA VAL A 115 4.92 -4.12 27.47
C VAL A 115 4.09 -5.04 28.37
N ARG A 116 4.15 -6.36 28.16
CA ARG A 116 3.42 -7.32 29.00
C ARG A 116 3.85 -7.25 30.47
N GLU A 117 5.15 -7.22 30.74
CA GLU A 117 5.70 -7.06 32.10
C GLU A 117 5.20 -5.76 32.76
N LEU A 118 5.18 -4.65 32.01
CA LEU A 118 4.68 -3.38 32.52
C LEU A 118 3.17 -3.43 32.79
N GLU A 119 2.38 -4.04 31.92
CA GLU A 119 0.93 -4.22 32.11
C GLU A 119 0.61 -5.10 33.31
N GLU A 120 1.36 -6.19 33.51
CA GLU A 120 1.26 -7.06 34.69
C GLU A 120 1.59 -6.27 35.97
N SER A 121 2.66 -5.47 35.97
CA SER A 121 3.05 -4.68 37.14
C SER A 121 2.07 -3.55 37.49
N LEU A 122 1.40 -2.99 36.48
CA LEU A 122 0.45 -1.88 36.66
C LEU A 122 -0.98 -2.36 36.95
N GLY A 123 -1.31 -3.62 36.63
CA GLY A 123 -2.69 -4.13 36.69
C GLY A 123 -3.64 -3.44 35.71
N ARG A 124 -3.12 -2.73 34.71
CA ARG A 124 -3.87 -2.03 33.66
C ARG A 124 -3.10 -2.07 32.33
N LYS A 125 -3.79 -1.77 31.23
CA LYS A 125 -3.14 -1.61 29.92
C LYS A 125 -2.17 -0.43 29.92
N THR A 126 -1.13 -0.54 29.11
CA THR A 126 -0.14 0.52 28.88
C THR A 126 -0.70 1.64 28.01
N THR A 127 -0.35 2.88 28.34
CA THR A 127 -0.67 4.06 27.54
C THR A 127 0.27 4.18 26.33
N GLY A 128 -0.14 4.98 25.34
CA GLY A 128 0.70 5.24 24.15
C GLY A 128 2.06 5.86 24.50
N HIS A 129 2.12 6.72 25.53
CA HIS A 129 3.37 7.33 25.98
C HIS A 129 4.31 6.31 26.65
N GLU A 130 3.78 5.43 27.50
CA GLU A 130 4.56 4.35 28.13
C GLU A 130 5.15 3.40 27.07
N ARG A 131 4.33 3.04 26.08
CA ARG A 131 4.76 2.24 24.91
C ARG A 131 5.86 2.93 24.11
N ALA A 132 5.71 4.21 23.79
CA ALA A 132 6.74 4.99 23.08
C ALA A 132 8.05 5.07 23.88
N ALA A 133 7.96 5.19 25.21
CA ALA A 133 9.13 5.20 26.09
C ALA A 133 9.85 3.84 26.10
N ILE A 134 9.13 2.71 26.12
CA ILE A 134 9.71 1.37 25.99
C ILE A 134 10.43 1.21 24.65
N ALA A 135 9.77 1.61 23.56
CA ALA A 135 10.34 1.52 22.21
C ALA A 135 11.64 2.32 22.10
N ARG A 136 11.66 3.55 22.62
CA ARG A 136 12.85 4.41 22.66
C ARG A 136 13.96 3.76 23.50
N ARG A 137 13.63 3.28 24.70
CA ARG A 137 14.61 2.61 25.58
C ARG A 137 15.26 1.40 24.90
N ILE A 138 14.48 0.55 24.21
CA ILE A 138 15.02 -0.62 23.48
C ILE A 138 16.00 -0.18 22.40
N ARG A 139 15.70 0.91 21.70
CA ARG A 139 16.57 1.45 20.65
C ARG A 139 17.84 2.04 21.22
N ASP A 140 17.74 2.77 22.33
CA ASP A 140 18.87 3.43 22.98
C ASP A 140 19.85 2.42 23.60
N THR A 141 19.33 1.31 24.16
CA THR A 141 20.16 0.24 24.75
C THR A 141 20.53 -0.86 23.75
N TRP A 142 20.36 -0.63 22.44
CA TRP A 142 20.50 -1.68 21.45
C TRP A 142 21.95 -2.16 21.31
N GLY A 143 22.19 -3.42 21.67
CA GLY A 143 23.50 -4.06 21.59
C GLY A 143 24.40 -3.83 22.80
N ASP A 144 23.96 -3.10 23.83
CA ASP A 144 24.76 -2.87 25.04
C ASP A 144 25.03 -4.16 25.81
N ASP A 145 24.09 -5.11 25.77
CA ASP A 145 24.22 -6.44 26.38
C ASP A 145 25.27 -7.32 25.69
N GLN A 146 25.82 -6.90 24.54
CA GLN A 146 26.82 -7.67 23.81
C GLN A 146 28.19 -7.51 24.48
N PRO A 147 28.84 -8.60 24.95
CA PRO A 147 30.11 -8.53 25.67
C PRO A 147 31.30 -8.21 24.75
N ASP A 148 31.22 -8.61 23.49
CA ASP A 148 32.23 -8.35 22.47
C ASP A 148 32.06 -6.94 21.88
N GLU A 149 33.06 -6.10 22.07
CA GLU A 149 33.06 -4.69 21.66
C GLU A 149 32.87 -4.50 20.15
N ARG A 150 33.46 -5.38 19.33
CA ARG A 150 33.30 -5.30 17.86
C ARG A 150 31.87 -5.61 17.44
N LYS A 151 31.28 -6.63 18.06
CA LYS A 151 29.87 -6.99 17.82
C LYS A 151 28.92 -5.92 18.35
N ARG A 152 29.22 -5.31 19.50
CA ARG A 152 28.47 -4.17 20.06
C ARG A 152 28.47 -2.99 19.10
N ALA A 153 29.64 -2.58 18.60
CA ALA A 153 29.74 -1.48 17.63
C ALA A 153 28.95 -1.77 16.34
N THR A 154 28.98 -3.02 15.87
CA THR A 154 28.20 -3.46 14.70
C THR A 154 26.71 -3.39 14.99
N MET A 155 26.24 -3.92 16.11
CA MET A 155 24.82 -3.86 16.50
C MET A 155 24.32 -2.42 16.66
N LYS A 156 25.13 -1.49 17.18
CA LYS A 156 24.76 -0.07 17.27
C LYS A 156 24.55 0.58 15.89
N ARG A 157 25.32 0.15 14.87
CA ARG A 157 25.10 0.59 13.48
C ARG A 157 23.80 0.01 12.92
N HIS A 158 23.48 -1.23 13.27
CA HIS A 158 22.26 -1.94 12.91
C HIS A 158 21.15 -1.75 13.96
N ARG A 159 20.98 -0.52 14.46
CA ARG A 159 19.90 -0.22 15.42
C ARG A 159 18.52 -0.32 14.75
N PRO A 160 17.47 -0.68 15.50
CA PRO A 160 16.12 -0.70 15.00
C PRO A 160 15.69 0.68 14.47
N SER A 161 14.80 0.67 13.50
CA SER A 161 14.18 1.87 12.95
C SER A 161 13.39 2.59 14.04
N GLU A 162 13.22 3.90 13.91
CA GLU A 162 12.47 4.70 14.88
C GLU A 162 11.02 4.29 15.00
N ARG A 163 10.48 3.83 13.87
CA ARG A 163 9.08 3.47 13.68
C ARG A 163 8.88 1.95 13.71
N PHE A 164 9.81 1.17 14.30
CA PHE A 164 9.72 -0.30 14.26
C PHE A 164 8.42 -0.83 14.88
N VAL A 165 7.89 -0.15 15.90
CA VAL A 165 6.59 -0.48 16.52
C VAL A 165 5.46 -0.18 15.55
N GLU A 166 5.44 1.01 14.94
CA GLU A 166 4.40 1.37 13.97
C GLU A 166 4.43 0.45 12.76
N LEU A 167 5.61 0.19 12.18
CA LEU A 167 5.79 -0.75 11.07
C LEU A 167 5.33 -2.17 11.40
N SER A 168 5.42 -2.56 12.68
CA SER A 168 4.94 -3.86 13.16
C SER A 168 3.43 -3.91 13.41
N GLU A 169 2.82 -2.76 13.68
CA GLU A 169 1.39 -2.60 13.92
C GLU A 169 0.64 -2.24 12.62
N MET A 170 1.35 -1.78 11.57
CA MET A 170 0.86 -1.66 10.21
C MET A 170 0.45 -3.04 9.69
N ARG A 171 -0.79 -3.41 9.96
CA ARG A 171 -1.44 -4.53 9.30
C ARG A 171 -1.62 -4.16 7.84
N VAL A 172 -0.93 -4.89 6.96
CA VAL A 172 -1.28 -4.89 5.54
C VAL A 172 -2.64 -5.58 5.46
N HIS A 173 -3.69 -4.79 5.35
CA HIS A 173 -5.03 -5.31 5.07
C HIS A 173 -5.06 -5.72 3.60
N SER A 174 -5.61 -6.90 3.30
CA SER A 174 -5.86 -7.24 1.90
C SER A 174 -6.77 -6.18 1.31
N LEU A 175 -6.52 -5.83 0.05
CA LEU A 175 -7.51 -5.09 -0.73
C LEU A 175 -8.80 -5.92 -0.83
N ASP A 176 -8.73 -7.24 -0.89
CA ASP A 176 -9.93 -8.09 -0.90
C ASP A 176 -10.59 -8.25 0.48
N ALA A 177 -10.14 -7.52 1.51
CA ALA A 177 -10.77 -7.58 2.82
C ALA A 177 -12.20 -7.02 2.71
N PRO A 178 -13.25 -7.78 3.09
CA PRO A 178 -14.62 -7.29 2.98
C PRO A 178 -14.82 -6.06 3.86
N THR A 179 -15.44 -5.05 3.29
CA THR A 179 -15.86 -3.82 3.95
C THR A 179 -17.38 -3.81 4.08
N GLY A 180 -17.89 -3.48 5.26
CA GLY A 180 -19.33 -3.45 5.55
C GLY A 180 -19.88 -4.70 6.23
N ARG A 181 -21.13 -4.62 6.69
CA ARG A 181 -21.81 -5.67 7.48
C ARG A 181 -22.31 -6.84 6.63
N GLU A 182 -22.49 -6.62 5.33
CA GLU A 182 -23.09 -7.58 4.38
C GLU A 182 -22.09 -8.15 3.37
N GLY A 183 -20.83 -7.67 3.36
CA GLY A 183 -19.79 -8.19 2.47
C GLY A 183 -19.90 -7.72 1.01
N ASP A 184 -20.75 -6.73 0.72
CA ASP A 184 -21.04 -6.22 -0.62
C ASP A 184 -19.91 -5.40 -1.27
N GLY A 185 -18.78 -5.20 -0.59
CA GLY A 185 -17.61 -4.54 -1.17
C GLY A 185 -16.34 -4.93 -0.45
N THR A 186 -15.22 -4.80 -1.14
CA THR A 186 -13.88 -5.01 -0.59
C THR A 186 -13.20 -3.68 -0.27
N LEU A 187 -12.14 -3.72 0.53
CA LEU A 187 -11.27 -2.57 0.78
C LEU A 187 -10.67 -2.04 -0.54
N GLY A 188 -10.44 -2.95 -1.48
CA GLY A 188 -10.03 -2.73 -2.85
C GLY A 188 -11.10 -2.03 -3.65
N ASP A 189 -12.38 -2.30 -3.42
CA ASP A 189 -13.49 -1.58 -4.06
C ASP A 189 -13.62 -0.17 -3.51
N THR A 190 -13.47 0.03 -2.19
CA THR A 190 -13.50 1.37 -1.60
C THR A 190 -12.28 2.21 -1.98
N ILE A 191 -11.09 1.60 -2.05
CA ILE A 191 -9.88 2.24 -2.57
C ILE A 191 -10.01 2.46 -4.08
N SER A 192 -10.51 1.49 -4.84
CA SER A 192 -10.74 1.63 -6.28
C SER A 192 -11.84 2.63 -6.59
N GLN A 193 -12.83 2.79 -5.72
CA GLN A 193 -13.86 3.81 -5.84
C GLN A 193 -13.28 5.18 -5.49
N SER A 194 -12.48 5.29 -4.43
CA SER A 194 -11.74 6.51 -4.10
C SER A 194 -10.73 6.89 -5.19
N LEU A 195 -10.07 5.89 -5.78
CA LEU A 195 -9.15 6.04 -6.89
C LEU A 195 -9.86 6.25 -8.21
N ARG A 196 -11.07 5.71 -8.43
CA ARG A 196 -11.93 6.01 -9.59
C ARG A 196 -12.49 7.41 -9.47
N HIS A 197 -12.85 7.87 -8.27
CA HIS A 197 -13.11 9.29 -8.05
C HIS A 197 -11.86 10.14 -8.35
N ALA A 198 -10.65 9.61 -8.14
CA ALA A 198 -9.38 10.24 -8.55
C ALA A 198 -8.89 9.88 -9.97
N ALA A 199 -9.58 9.02 -10.73
CA ALA A 199 -9.13 8.49 -12.04
C ALA A 199 -10.20 8.58 -13.13
N VAL A 200 -11.42 8.95 -12.78
CA VAL A 200 -12.33 9.68 -13.68
C VAL A 200 -11.71 11.06 -14.03
N GLU A 201 -10.66 11.50 -13.31
CA GLU A 201 -9.71 12.56 -13.73
C GLU A 201 -8.75 12.15 -14.87
N SER A 202 -8.91 10.99 -15.50
CA SER A 202 -8.08 10.52 -16.61
C SER A 202 -8.91 10.10 -17.82
N GLU A 203 -9.81 10.98 -18.27
CA GLU A 203 -9.88 11.17 -19.73
C GLU A 203 -8.47 11.54 -20.21
N ALA A 204 -8.03 10.91 -21.30
CA ALA A 204 -6.68 11.08 -21.83
C ALA A 204 -6.32 12.56 -21.84
N ILE A 205 -5.36 12.94 -20.99
CA ILE A 205 -4.84 14.30 -20.91
C ILE A 205 -4.41 14.64 -22.33
N ASP A 206 -5.11 15.58 -22.97
CA ASP A 206 -4.66 16.13 -24.24
C ASP A 206 -3.32 16.83 -23.93
N PRO A 207 -2.18 16.28 -24.35
CA PRO A 207 -0.87 16.83 -24.02
C PRO A 207 -0.69 18.22 -24.66
N ASP A 208 -1.51 18.55 -25.66
CA ASP A 208 -1.52 19.84 -26.34
C ASP A 208 -2.45 20.86 -25.67
N SER A 209 -3.21 20.47 -24.64
CA SER A 209 -4.00 21.39 -23.81
C SER A 209 -3.14 22.11 -22.78
N VAL A 210 -3.57 23.30 -22.33
CA VAL A 210 -2.86 24.10 -21.31
C VAL A 210 -2.71 23.33 -20.00
N ALA A 211 -3.76 22.62 -19.57
CA ALA A 211 -3.70 21.76 -18.39
C ALA A 211 -2.69 20.61 -18.59
N GLY A 212 -2.67 20.01 -19.78
CA GLY A 212 -1.68 19.02 -20.19
C GLY A 212 -0.25 19.56 -20.16
N ALA A 213 -0.01 20.77 -20.68
CA ALA A 213 1.30 21.42 -20.70
C ALA A 213 1.80 21.78 -19.29
N VAL A 214 0.93 22.31 -18.41
CA VAL A 214 1.29 22.65 -17.02
C VAL A 214 1.61 21.39 -16.21
N LEU A 215 0.82 20.32 -16.38
CA LEU A 215 1.07 19.03 -15.74
C LEU A 215 2.33 18.35 -16.33
N ALA A 216 2.52 18.40 -17.64
CA ALA A 216 3.70 17.85 -18.33
C ALA A 216 4.98 18.63 -18.00
N GLN A 217 4.93 19.94 -17.81
CA GLN A 217 6.08 20.73 -17.35
C GLN A 217 6.47 20.39 -15.91
N ALA A 218 5.50 20.09 -15.05
CA ALA A 218 5.73 19.62 -13.68
C ALA A 218 6.25 18.17 -13.61
N GLU A 219 5.84 17.31 -14.55
CA GLU A 219 6.29 15.92 -14.67
C GLU A 219 7.64 15.78 -15.42
N GLY A 220 7.90 16.65 -16.41
CA GLY A 220 9.09 16.63 -17.28
C GLY A 220 10.37 17.13 -16.62
N GLN A 221 10.28 17.83 -15.49
CA GLN A 221 11.44 18.15 -14.67
C GLN A 221 11.68 17.08 -13.59
N HIS A 222 12.52 16.10 -13.95
CA HIS A 222 13.18 15.10 -13.09
C HIS A 222 12.51 13.72 -12.94
N TYR A 223 12.88 12.81 -13.86
CA TYR A 223 13.35 11.49 -13.44
C TYR A 223 14.75 11.66 -12.81
N SER A 224 14.85 12.07 -11.54
CA SER A 224 16.10 11.85 -10.80
C SER A 224 16.06 10.45 -10.24
N VAL A 225 16.69 9.54 -10.97
CA VAL A 225 17.02 8.20 -10.47
C VAL A 225 18.00 8.41 -9.31
N ASP A 226 17.72 7.87 -8.11
CA ASP A 226 18.74 7.84 -7.07
C ASP A 226 19.95 7.02 -7.57
N SER A 227 21.09 7.09 -6.88
CA SER A 227 22.30 6.33 -7.28
C SER A 227 22.12 4.79 -7.23
N ARG A 228 20.89 4.29 -7.02
CA ARG A 228 20.52 2.88 -6.90
C ARG A 228 19.35 2.47 -7.82
N GLY A 229 18.92 3.31 -8.76
CA GLY A 229 17.92 2.92 -9.76
C GLY A 229 16.46 3.02 -9.31
N ARG A 230 16.13 3.58 -8.13
CA ARG A 230 14.75 3.63 -7.63
C ARG A 230 14.10 4.99 -7.87
N ALA A 231 12.98 4.99 -8.61
CA ALA A 231 12.09 6.15 -8.72
C ALA A 231 11.36 6.37 -7.39
N SER A 232 11.46 7.58 -6.84
CA SER A 232 10.76 7.97 -5.61
C SER A 232 9.33 8.42 -5.91
N VAL A 233 8.37 7.49 -5.81
CA VAL A 233 6.93 7.74 -6.02
C VAL A 233 6.37 8.84 -5.10
N VAL A 234 6.98 9.07 -3.94
CA VAL A 234 6.54 10.09 -2.97
C VAL A 234 6.90 11.50 -3.43
N GLN A 235 8.00 11.68 -4.16
CA GLN A 235 8.41 12.99 -4.67
C GLN A 235 7.59 13.42 -5.89
N SER A 236 7.22 12.48 -6.77
CA SER A 236 6.34 12.77 -7.92
C SER A 236 4.94 13.18 -7.48
N ALA A 237 4.36 12.49 -6.48
CA ALA A 237 3.03 12.84 -5.94
C ALA A 237 2.98 14.24 -5.31
N ARG A 238 4.01 14.62 -4.54
CA ARG A 238 4.10 15.98 -3.94
C ARG A 238 4.25 17.08 -4.97
N LYS A 239 5.01 16.83 -6.05
CA LYS A 239 5.21 17.79 -7.13
C LYS A 239 3.97 17.92 -8.02
N LYS A 240 3.25 16.82 -8.27
CA LYS A 240 1.94 16.85 -8.95
C LYS A 240 0.90 17.66 -8.16
N ALA A 241 0.87 17.50 -6.84
CA ALA A 241 0.02 18.34 -5.98
C ALA A 241 0.37 19.84 -6.11
N ALA A 242 1.67 20.18 -6.07
CA ALA A 242 2.13 21.55 -6.24
C ALA A 242 1.86 22.13 -7.64
N ALA A 243 1.77 21.29 -8.68
CA ALA A 243 1.39 21.69 -10.03
C ALA A 243 -0.12 21.96 -10.14
N LYS A 244 -0.95 21.09 -9.55
CA LYS A 244 -2.40 21.33 -9.42
C LYS A 244 -2.69 22.65 -8.68
N ASP A 245 -1.86 23.00 -7.70
CA ASP A 245 -1.98 24.25 -6.95
C ASP A 245 -1.78 25.53 -7.78
N ARG A 246 -1.21 25.44 -8.99
CA ARG A 246 -0.94 26.58 -9.89
C ARG A 246 -1.79 26.59 -11.15
N LEU A 247 -2.67 25.60 -11.34
CA LEU A 247 -3.47 25.47 -12.55
C LEU A 247 -4.29 26.74 -12.81
N TRP A 248 -4.97 27.28 -11.81
CA TRP A 248 -5.81 28.47 -12.02
C TRP A 248 -4.99 29.70 -12.45
N GLU A 249 -3.84 29.94 -11.82
CA GLU A 249 -2.93 31.05 -12.17
C GLU A 249 -2.45 30.99 -13.63
N ALA A 250 -2.11 29.78 -14.09
CA ALA A 250 -1.70 29.57 -15.48
C ALA A 250 -2.83 29.86 -16.47
N PHE A 251 -4.08 29.55 -16.10
CA PHE A 251 -5.25 29.88 -16.92
C PHE A 251 -5.60 31.38 -16.90
N THR A 252 -5.42 32.08 -15.77
CA THR A 252 -5.64 33.53 -15.72
C THR A 252 -4.66 34.29 -16.63
N GLU A 253 -3.39 33.89 -16.67
CA GLU A 253 -2.35 34.53 -17.50
C GLU A 253 -2.62 34.35 -19.01
N MET A 254 -3.29 33.26 -19.40
CA MET A 254 -3.51 32.91 -20.80
C MET A 254 -4.88 33.28 -21.37
N SER A 255 -5.93 33.26 -20.53
CA SER A 255 -7.32 33.29 -21.00
C SER A 255 -8.10 34.55 -20.61
N GLY A 256 -7.48 35.46 -19.83
CA GLY A 256 -8.13 36.70 -19.38
C GLY A 256 -9.28 36.51 -18.38
N VAL A 257 -9.38 35.32 -17.79
CA VAL A 257 -10.40 34.96 -16.79
C VAL A 257 -10.15 35.73 -15.48
N PRO A 258 -11.19 36.04 -14.69
CA PRO A 258 -11.05 36.77 -13.43
C PRO A 258 -9.97 36.20 -12.50
N GLU A 259 -9.16 37.10 -11.96
CA GLU A 259 -8.17 36.77 -10.94
C GLU A 259 -8.85 36.36 -9.63
N VAL A 260 -8.19 35.46 -8.90
CA VAL A 260 -8.67 35.03 -7.58
C VAL A 260 -8.33 36.09 -6.54
N GLU A 261 -9.34 36.53 -5.78
CA GLU A 261 -9.13 37.49 -4.69
C GLU A 261 -8.40 36.83 -3.52
N ALA A 262 -7.11 37.11 -3.35
CA ALA A 262 -6.31 36.54 -2.27
C ALA A 262 -6.84 36.95 -0.89
N GLY A 263 -7.11 35.97 -0.03
CA GLY A 263 -7.73 36.17 1.28
C GLY A 263 -9.27 36.13 1.28
N SER A 264 -9.92 35.96 0.13
CA SER A 264 -11.39 35.83 0.04
C SER A 264 -11.92 34.58 0.74
N MET A 265 -11.07 33.56 0.93
CA MET A 265 -11.46 32.30 1.58
C MET A 265 -10.55 31.90 2.75
N GLY A 266 -11.13 31.87 3.95
CA GLY A 266 -10.49 31.27 5.12
C GLY A 266 -10.48 29.73 5.07
N PRO A 267 -9.64 29.05 5.89
CA PRO A 267 -9.55 27.58 5.92
C PRO A 267 -10.87 26.87 6.27
N SER A 268 -11.75 27.50 7.05
CA SER A 268 -13.10 27.00 7.35
C SER A 268 -14.02 27.17 6.16
N THR A 269 -14.06 28.36 5.56
CA THR A 269 -14.89 28.68 4.38
C THR A 269 -14.58 27.78 3.20
N ARG A 270 -13.30 27.44 2.98
CA ARG A 270 -12.90 26.47 1.94
C ARG A 270 -13.47 25.08 2.17
N ARG A 271 -13.42 24.59 3.41
CA ARG A 271 -13.98 23.27 3.76
C ARG A 271 -15.49 23.25 3.61
N ASP A 272 -16.15 24.32 4.03
CA ASP A 272 -17.61 24.45 3.91
C ASP A 272 -18.03 24.54 2.43
N ALA A 273 -17.32 25.34 1.62
CA ALA A 273 -17.55 25.44 0.18
C ALA A 273 -17.35 24.09 -0.54
N ALA A 274 -16.30 23.35 -0.20
CA ALA A 274 -16.04 22.01 -0.78
C ALA A 274 -17.14 21.00 -0.40
N ALA A 275 -17.61 21.03 0.85
CA ALA A 275 -18.70 20.18 1.31
C ALA A 275 -20.02 20.51 0.59
N VAL A 276 -20.33 21.79 0.41
CA VAL A 276 -21.51 22.25 -0.32
C VAL A 276 -21.42 21.88 -1.81
N MET A 277 -20.25 22.06 -2.43
CA MET A 277 -20.02 21.70 -3.83
C MET A 277 -20.20 20.19 -4.07
N THR A 278 -19.65 19.37 -3.16
CA THR A 278 -19.81 17.90 -3.22
C THR A 278 -21.28 17.49 -3.06
N ALA A 279 -21.98 18.08 -2.09
CA ALA A 279 -23.41 17.79 -1.85
C ALA A 279 -24.31 18.26 -3.01
N GLY A 280 -23.90 19.31 -3.73
CA GLY A 280 -24.58 19.84 -4.91
C GLY A 280 -24.29 19.10 -6.22
N GLY A 281 -23.49 18.03 -6.19
CA GLY A 281 -23.17 17.23 -7.39
C GLY A 281 -21.93 17.68 -8.17
N GLY A 282 -21.07 18.51 -7.57
CA GLY A 282 -19.80 18.95 -8.14
C GLY A 282 -19.87 20.26 -8.93
N VAL A 283 -18.72 20.72 -9.42
CA VAL A 283 -18.58 22.05 -10.06
C VAL A 283 -19.45 22.19 -11.31
N LEU A 284 -19.51 21.17 -12.16
CA LEU A 284 -20.32 21.23 -13.39
C LEU A 284 -21.83 21.25 -13.11
N ALA A 285 -22.28 20.66 -12.00
CA ALA A 285 -23.66 20.76 -11.57
C ALA A 285 -23.98 22.20 -11.14
N ALA A 286 -23.10 22.82 -10.34
CA ALA A 286 -23.23 24.24 -9.97
C ALA A 286 -23.18 25.18 -11.19
N CYS A 287 -22.35 24.88 -12.20
CA CYS A 287 -22.36 25.61 -13.46
C CYS A 287 -23.70 25.49 -14.20
N ARG A 288 -24.38 24.35 -14.12
CA ARG A 288 -25.70 24.14 -14.75
C ARG A 288 -26.80 24.88 -14.00
N ASP A 289 -26.75 24.84 -12.67
CA ASP A 289 -27.66 25.60 -11.81
C ASP A 289 -27.56 27.11 -12.13
N TRP A 290 -26.34 27.62 -12.35
CA TRP A 290 -26.12 29.01 -12.78
C TRP A 290 -26.83 29.36 -14.10
N ASP A 291 -26.72 28.52 -15.12
CA ASP A 291 -27.41 28.73 -16.41
C ASP A 291 -28.92 28.77 -16.30
N ASN A 292 -29.45 27.96 -15.39
CA ASN A 292 -30.88 27.90 -15.11
C ASN A 292 -31.35 29.07 -14.23
N ALA A 293 -30.45 29.98 -13.86
CA ALA A 293 -30.66 31.05 -12.90
C ALA A 293 -31.15 30.54 -11.52
N GLU A 294 -30.68 29.35 -11.12
CA GLU A 294 -31.00 28.75 -9.82
C GLU A 294 -30.05 29.27 -8.74
N GLU A 295 -30.59 29.84 -7.66
CA GLU A 295 -29.80 30.35 -6.55
C GLU A 295 -29.49 29.26 -5.51
N THR A 296 -28.68 28.28 -5.89
CA THR A 296 -28.30 27.18 -4.99
C THR A 296 -27.11 27.56 -4.10
N PRO A 297 -26.95 26.92 -2.92
CA PRO A 297 -25.73 27.05 -2.12
C PRO A 297 -24.46 26.70 -2.91
N ALA A 298 -24.55 25.76 -3.87
CA ALA A 298 -23.45 25.36 -4.73
C ALA A 298 -23.05 26.47 -5.71
N VAL A 299 -24.01 27.19 -6.30
CA VAL A 299 -23.73 28.39 -7.14
C VAL A 299 -23.03 29.49 -6.34
N ARG A 300 -23.40 29.70 -5.08
CA ARG A 300 -22.67 30.65 -4.21
C ARG A 300 -21.27 30.17 -3.89
N ALA A 301 -21.08 28.88 -3.65
CA ALA A 301 -19.76 28.29 -3.41
C ALA A 301 -18.86 28.33 -4.66
N LEU A 302 -19.46 28.21 -5.86
CA LEU A 302 -18.77 28.27 -7.15
C LEU A 302 -17.94 29.55 -7.29
N PHE A 303 -18.55 30.69 -6.96
CA PHE A 303 -17.93 32.00 -7.12
C PHE A 303 -17.19 32.52 -5.87
N ALA A 304 -17.25 31.80 -4.74
CA ALA A 304 -16.62 32.21 -3.49
C ALA A 304 -15.10 32.53 -3.61
N PRO A 305 -14.29 31.81 -4.41
CA PRO A 305 -12.86 32.13 -4.56
C PRO A 305 -12.58 33.51 -5.15
N PHE A 306 -13.48 34.02 -5.99
CA PHE A 306 -13.29 35.25 -6.77
C PHE A 306 -13.79 36.51 -6.03
N GLY A 307 -14.43 36.33 -4.87
CA GLY A 307 -14.98 37.44 -4.11
C GLY A 307 -16.06 38.21 -4.88
N ARG A 308 -15.87 39.50 -5.09
CA ARG A 308 -16.84 40.36 -5.78
C ARG A 308 -16.54 40.50 -7.27
N ILE A 309 -17.08 39.56 -8.05
CA ILE A 309 -17.07 39.61 -9.52
C ILE A 309 -18.45 39.96 -10.11
N SER A 310 -18.43 40.63 -11.26
CA SER A 310 -19.59 41.01 -12.05
C SER A 310 -20.29 39.79 -12.67
N PRO A 311 -21.54 39.91 -13.13
CA PRO A 311 -22.24 38.82 -13.82
C PRO A 311 -21.49 38.34 -15.07
N ASP A 312 -20.93 39.24 -15.86
CA ASP A 312 -20.18 38.90 -17.07
C ASP A 312 -18.93 38.06 -16.73
N GLU A 313 -18.21 38.44 -15.68
CA GLU A 313 -17.05 37.68 -15.16
C GLU A 313 -17.45 36.30 -14.61
N LYS A 314 -18.66 36.16 -14.06
CA LYS A 314 -19.19 34.86 -13.63
C LYS A 314 -19.47 33.95 -14.82
N ASP A 315 -19.99 34.51 -15.90
CA ASP A 315 -20.22 33.77 -17.15
C ASP A 315 -18.91 33.29 -17.75
N GLU A 316 -17.85 34.12 -17.74
CA GLU A 316 -16.51 33.73 -18.18
C GLU A 316 -15.92 32.58 -17.35
N VAL A 317 -16.07 32.62 -16.03
CA VAL A 317 -15.66 31.53 -15.12
C VAL A 317 -16.41 30.23 -15.44
N VAL A 318 -17.72 30.31 -15.65
CA VAL A 318 -18.55 29.14 -15.98
C VAL A 318 -18.22 28.58 -17.36
N GLU A 319 -17.99 29.44 -18.35
CA GLU A 319 -17.60 29.05 -19.70
C GLU A 319 -16.24 28.34 -19.68
N LEU A 320 -15.26 28.86 -18.91
CA LEU A 320 -13.96 28.23 -18.74
C LEU A 320 -14.10 26.82 -18.13
N LEU A 321 -14.83 26.70 -17.02
CA LEU A 321 -15.02 25.43 -16.32
C LEU A 321 -15.71 24.38 -17.21
N ARG A 322 -16.60 24.80 -18.12
CA ARG A 322 -17.22 23.90 -19.11
C ARG A 322 -16.29 23.51 -20.23
N ARG A 323 -15.54 24.46 -20.76
CA ARG A 323 -14.53 24.21 -21.81
C ARG A 323 -13.49 23.21 -21.31
N HIS A 324 -13.24 23.18 -20.00
CA HIS A 324 -12.34 22.26 -19.33
C HIS A 324 -13.08 21.34 -18.34
N SER A 325 -14.20 20.75 -18.78
CA SER A 325 -15.08 19.92 -17.95
C SER A 325 -14.35 18.78 -17.23
N ALA A 326 -13.37 18.15 -17.88
CA ALA A 326 -12.54 17.08 -17.30
C ALA A 326 -11.71 17.53 -16.08
N TYR A 327 -11.46 18.84 -15.93
CA TYR A 327 -10.66 19.44 -14.87
C TYR A 327 -11.43 20.48 -14.05
N ALA A 328 -12.76 20.56 -14.20
CA ALA A 328 -13.54 21.63 -13.58
C ALA A 328 -13.40 21.65 -12.05
N ASP A 329 -13.42 20.48 -11.41
CA ASP A 329 -13.24 20.34 -9.97
C ASP A 329 -11.81 20.69 -9.53
N ASP A 330 -10.79 20.23 -10.27
CA ASP A 330 -9.38 20.52 -10.02
C ASP A 330 -9.05 22.03 -10.18
N LEU A 331 -9.61 22.66 -11.22
CA LEU A 331 -9.47 24.09 -11.50
C LEU A 331 -10.13 24.92 -10.40
N TRP A 332 -11.37 24.59 -10.04
CA TRP A 332 -12.06 25.28 -8.97
C TRP A 332 -11.39 25.08 -7.60
N GLU A 333 -10.86 23.88 -7.31
CA GLU A 333 -10.11 23.63 -6.08
C GLU A 333 -8.78 24.41 -6.06
N SER A 334 -8.11 24.51 -7.20
CA SER A 334 -6.93 25.37 -7.40
C SER A 334 -7.26 26.84 -7.10
N ALA A 335 -8.40 27.34 -7.60
CA ALA A 335 -8.89 28.69 -7.30
C ALA A 335 -9.18 28.87 -5.79
N CYS A 336 -9.83 27.90 -5.14
CA CYS A 336 -10.09 27.92 -3.70
C CYS A 336 -8.81 27.94 -2.86
N ARG A 337 -7.76 27.24 -3.31
CA ARG A 337 -6.44 27.23 -2.66
C ARG A 337 -5.75 28.57 -2.82
N ALA A 338 -5.78 29.13 -4.04
CA ALA A 338 -5.27 30.46 -4.34
C ALA A 338 -5.94 31.54 -3.48
N ALA A 339 -7.27 31.46 -3.33
CA ALA A 339 -8.10 32.38 -2.55
C ALA A 339 -7.79 32.41 -1.06
N GLY A 340 -7.21 31.33 -0.50
CA GLY A 340 -6.82 31.31 0.92
C GLY A 340 -5.34 31.47 1.17
N ARG A 341 -4.56 31.85 0.15
CA ARG A 341 -3.22 32.41 0.41
C ARG A 341 -3.42 33.81 1.00
N ALA A 342 -2.66 34.13 2.04
CA ALA A 342 -2.67 35.46 2.61
C ALA A 342 -2.35 36.47 1.50
N SER A 343 -3.17 37.52 1.36
CA SER A 343 -2.85 38.63 0.46
C SER A 343 -1.47 39.15 0.83
N ALA A 344 -0.50 38.91 -0.04
CA ALA A 344 0.86 39.41 0.09
C ALA A 344 0.97 40.76 -0.63
N ALA A 345 -0.03 41.63 -0.56
CA ALA A 345 0.05 43.06 -0.86
C ALA A 345 -1.33 43.73 -0.70
N ALA A 346 -1.51 44.45 0.41
CA ALA A 346 -2.08 45.80 0.46
C ALA A 346 -1.78 46.39 1.85
#